data_AF-A0A2E8DY13-F1
#
_entry.id   AF-A0A2E8DY13-F1
#
_cell.length_a   1.000
_cell.length_b   1.000
_cell.length_c   1.000
_cell.angle_alpha   90.00
_cell.angle_beta   90.00
_cell.angle_gamma   90.00
#
_symmetry.space_group_name_H-M   'P 1'
#
loop_
_entity.id
_entity.type
_entity.pdbx_description
1 polymer ?
#
loop_
_entity_poly.entity_id
_entity_poly.type
_entity_poly.pdbx_seq_one_letter_code
_entity_poly.pdbx_strand_id
1 'polypeptide(L)'
;MKFNQIKFQHPKTKTYLGSPSIIRLIDGTMLSTHDCFGSGCPKNHENEEHLTSVYRSTDDGVTWSNLTHIANAYWSTLFTHQGDVYLIGTSQQYGSIVTRRRSDGGYTWSHPSDDRSGLLFQGGPFHQPLNYHCVPTPILEKDSRLYRAFEDCAPCIWGTGFQSLIISADSSADLLQASS
;
A
#
# COMPACT_ATOMS: atom_id res chain seq x y z
N MET A 1 -24.15 -16.57 -9.15
CA MET A 1 -23.10 -15.74 -8.51
C MET A 1 -23.14 -14.37 -9.16
N LYS A 2 -23.27 -13.28 -8.38
CA LYS A 2 -23.24 -11.90 -8.91
C LYS A 2 -21.85 -11.34 -8.64
N PHE A 3 -21.12 -10.98 -9.69
CA PHE A 3 -19.81 -10.33 -9.56
C PHE A 3 -19.99 -8.82 -9.65
N ASN A 4 -19.42 -8.07 -8.68
CA ASN A 4 -19.37 -6.62 -8.72
C ASN A 4 -17.97 -6.20 -9.17
N GLN A 5 -17.88 -5.40 -10.22
CA GLN A 5 -16.61 -4.92 -10.77
C GLN A 5 -16.25 -3.58 -10.14
N ILE A 6 -15.09 -3.50 -9.47
CA ILE A 6 -14.56 -2.25 -8.89
C ILE A 6 -13.93 -1.38 -9.99
N LYS A 7 -13.08 -1.98 -10.83
CA LYS A 7 -12.40 -1.31 -11.95
C LYS A 7 -12.12 -2.31 -13.06
N PHE A 8 -12.29 -1.86 -14.30
CA PHE A 8 -11.80 -2.54 -15.50
C PHE A 8 -10.75 -1.68 -16.17
N GLN A 9 -9.71 -2.33 -16.69
CA GLN A 9 -8.64 -1.70 -17.45
C GLN A 9 -8.45 -2.47 -18.76
N HIS A 10 -8.66 -1.80 -19.90
CA HIS A 10 -8.56 -2.45 -21.19
C HIS A 10 -7.08 -2.76 -21.52
N PRO A 11 -6.72 -3.99 -21.95
CA PRO A 11 -5.31 -4.38 -22.16
C PRO A 11 -4.58 -3.55 -23.22
N LYS A 12 -5.28 -2.98 -24.21
CA LYS A 12 -4.71 -2.01 -25.18
C LYS A 12 -4.01 -0.81 -24.52
N THR A 13 -4.39 -0.44 -23.30
CA THR A 13 -3.71 0.62 -22.55
C THR A 13 -2.32 0.21 -22.06
N LYS A 14 -1.99 -1.09 -22.08
CA LYS A 14 -0.77 -1.68 -21.51
C LYS A 14 -0.55 -1.34 -20.03
N THR A 15 -1.60 -0.87 -19.36
CA THR A 15 -1.72 -0.75 -17.90
C THR A 15 -2.57 -1.91 -17.43
N TYR A 16 -2.10 -2.60 -16.40
CA TYR A 16 -2.75 -3.73 -15.76
C TYR A 16 -2.95 -3.40 -14.28
N LEU A 17 -3.91 -4.07 -13.64
CA LEU A 17 -4.27 -3.81 -12.25
C LEU A 17 -3.76 -4.96 -11.37
N GLY A 18 -3.01 -4.62 -10.33
CA GLY A 18 -2.35 -5.57 -9.42
C GLY A 18 -2.71 -5.33 -7.96
N SER A 19 -2.23 -6.22 -7.09
CA SER A 19 -2.14 -5.99 -5.64
C SER A 19 -3.43 -5.46 -5.00
N PRO A 20 -4.56 -6.19 -5.12
CA PRO A 20 -5.81 -5.73 -4.55
C PRO A 20 -5.78 -5.76 -3.02
N SER A 21 -6.35 -4.75 -2.39
CA SER A 21 -6.68 -4.75 -0.95
C SER A 21 -8.10 -4.24 -0.76
N ILE A 22 -8.78 -4.71 0.28
CA ILE A 22 -10.16 -4.30 0.61
C ILE A 22 -10.39 -4.35 2.11
N ILE A 23 -11.09 -3.36 2.65
CA ILE A 23 -11.53 -3.30 4.05
C ILE A 23 -12.97 -2.80 4.13
N ARG A 24 -13.63 -3.10 5.24
CA ARG A 24 -14.92 -2.53 5.63
C ARG A 24 -14.74 -1.71 6.91
N LEU A 25 -15.22 -0.48 6.90
CA LEU A 25 -15.21 0.42 8.05
C LEU A 25 -16.40 0.15 8.97
N ILE A 26 -16.34 0.68 10.19
CA ILE A 26 -17.39 0.48 11.21
C ILE A 26 -18.76 1.02 10.79
N ASP A 27 -18.78 2.06 9.93
CA ASP A 27 -20.00 2.66 9.37
C ASP A 27 -20.58 1.87 8.18
N GLY A 28 -19.98 0.73 7.82
CA GLY A 28 -20.36 -0.10 6.69
C GLY A 28 -19.74 0.30 5.35
N THR A 29 -19.10 1.47 5.26
CA THR A 29 -18.35 1.91 4.08
C THR A 29 -17.28 0.86 3.74
N MET A 30 -17.13 0.51 2.47
CA MET A 30 -16.02 -0.31 1.99
C MET A 30 -15.00 0.55 1.25
N LEU A 31 -13.72 0.28 1.49
CA LEU A 31 -12.60 0.85 0.73
C LEU A 31 -11.84 -0.27 0.04
N SER A 32 -11.46 -0.05 -1.21
CA SER A 32 -10.61 -0.97 -1.96
C SER A 32 -9.49 -0.22 -2.67
N THR A 33 -8.32 -0.85 -2.76
CA THR A 33 -7.19 -0.35 -3.51
C THR A 33 -6.69 -1.41 -4.49
N HIS A 34 -6.03 -0.94 -5.53
CA HIS A 34 -5.16 -1.72 -6.39
C HIS A 34 -4.07 -0.79 -6.92
N ASP A 35 -2.93 -1.34 -7.30
CA ASP A 35 -1.89 -0.59 -8.01
C ASP A 35 -1.95 -0.85 -9.53
N CYS A 36 -1.13 -0.12 -10.27
CA CYS A 36 -1.06 -0.19 -11.72
C CYS A 36 0.34 -0.65 -12.14
N PHE A 37 0.41 -1.64 -13.03
CA PHE A 37 1.67 -2.17 -13.57
C PHE A 37 1.64 -2.30 -15.09
N GLY A 38 2.80 -2.52 -15.71
CA GLY A 38 2.97 -2.71 -17.15
C GLY A 38 3.51 -1.48 -17.89
N SER A 39 3.84 -1.66 -19.17
CA SER A 39 4.54 -0.63 -19.95
C SER A 39 3.76 0.66 -20.21
N GLY A 40 2.44 0.65 -20.03
CA GLY A 40 1.59 1.83 -20.15
C GLY A 40 1.23 2.50 -18.83
N CYS A 41 1.66 1.96 -17.68
CA CYS A 41 1.28 2.52 -16.38
C CYS A 41 2.07 3.80 -16.03
N PRO A 42 1.57 4.63 -15.12
CA PRO A 42 2.31 5.78 -14.59
C PRO A 42 3.58 5.34 -13.86
N LYS A 43 4.69 6.00 -14.19
CA LYS A 43 6.01 5.73 -13.63
C LYS A 43 6.60 6.97 -12.96
N ASN A 44 7.39 6.75 -11.92
CA ASN A 44 8.12 7.81 -11.24
C ASN A 44 9.37 8.24 -12.04
N HIS A 45 10.18 9.13 -11.45
CA HIS A 45 11.42 9.63 -12.04
C HIS A 45 12.51 8.57 -12.22
N GLU A 46 12.42 7.44 -11.52
CA GLU A 46 13.31 6.28 -11.66
C GLU A 46 12.76 5.23 -12.64
N ASN A 47 11.67 5.56 -13.36
CA ASN A 47 10.98 4.67 -14.30
C ASN A 47 10.35 3.43 -13.62
N GLU A 48 10.04 3.54 -12.32
CA GLU A 48 9.39 2.51 -11.50
C GLU A 48 7.88 2.78 -11.31
N GLU A 49 7.12 1.70 -11.16
CA GLU A 49 5.67 1.71 -10.91
C GLU A 49 5.40 2.21 -9.47
N HIS A 50 4.46 3.13 -9.27
CA HIS A 50 4.35 3.81 -7.97
C HIS A 50 2.96 4.34 -7.60
N LEU A 51 1.92 3.91 -8.32
CA LEU A 51 0.58 4.50 -8.20
C LEU A 51 -0.45 3.49 -7.69
N THR A 52 -1.05 3.80 -6.55
CA THR A 52 -2.19 3.06 -5.98
C THR A 52 -3.48 3.88 -6.16
N SER A 53 -4.56 3.24 -6.61
CA SER A 53 -5.88 3.87 -6.77
C SER A 53 -6.80 3.47 -5.62
N VAL A 54 -7.60 4.39 -5.09
CA VAL A 54 -8.54 4.16 -3.98
C VAL A 54 -9.98 4.21 -4.49
N TYR A 55 -10.80 3.26 -4.09
CA TYR A 55 -12.21 3.13 -4.42
C TYR A 55 -13.06 3.02 -3.17
N ARG A 56 -14.30 3.51 -3.25
CA ARG A 56 -15.27 3.47 -2.15
C ARG A 56 -16.61 2.92 -2.60
N SER A 57 -17.25 2.17 -1.71
CA SER A 57 -18.66 1.76 -1.80
C SER A 57 -19.38 2.06 -0.48
N THR A 58 -20.64 2.48 -0.58
CA THR A 58 -21.55 2.72 0.56
C THR A 58 -22.84 1.90 0.47
N ASP A 59 -22.91 0.99 -0.49
CA ASP A 59 -24.08 0.18 -0.84
C ASP A 59 -23.71 -1.31 -0.85
N ASP A 60 -22.88 -1.72 0.12
CA ASP A 60 -22.41 -3.09 0.31
C ASP A 60 -21.69 -3.68 -0.91
N GLY A 61 -20.88 -2.86 -1.58
CA GLY A 61 -20.06 -3.26 -2.72
C GLY A 61 -20.83 -3.39 -4.03
N VAL A 62 -22.08 -2.91 -4.11
CA VAL A 62 -22.91 -2.93 -5.33
C VAL A 62 -22.39 -1.93 -6.35
N THR A 63 -22.08 -0.70 -5.93
CA THR A 63 -21.44 0.32 -6.77
C THR A 63 -20.14 0.81 -6.13
N TRP A 64 -19.19 1.17 -6.99
CA TRP A 64 -17.87 1.64 -6.59
C TRP A 64 -17.54 2.95 -7.30
N SER A 65 -17.02 3.91 -6.55
CA SER A 65 -16.53 5.19 -7.07
C SER A 65 -15.03 5.29 -6.81
N ASN A 66 -14.26 5.71 -7.83
CA ASN A 66 -12.86 6.08 -7.62
C ASN A 66 -12.83 7.38 -6.79
N LEU A 67 -12.08 7.37 -5.69
CA LEU A 67 -11.93 8.53 -4.81
C LEU A 67 -10.71 9.36 -5.17
N THR A 68 -9.57 8.70 -5.28
CA THR A 68 -8.27 9.37 -5.45
C THR A 68 -7.21 8.38 -5.93
N HIS A 69 -6.03 8.92 -6.25
CA HIS A 69 -4.81 8.17 -6.53
C HIS A 69 -3.71 8.62 -5.56
N ILE A 70 -2.94 7.66 -5.06
CA ILE A 70 -1.83 7.88 -4.15
C ILE A 70 -0.55 7.57 -4.92
N ALA A 71 0.20 8.62 -5.24
CA ALA A 71 1.55 8.48 -5.77
C ALA A 71 2.50 8.06 -4.65
N ASN A 72 3.58 7.40 -5.06
CA ASN A 72 4.58 6.81 -4.17
C ASN A 72 3.95 5.79 -3.21
N ALA A 73 3.05 4.96 -3.73
CA ALA A 73 2.40 3.87 -3.01
C ALA A 73 2.23 2.69 -3.97
N TYR A 74 2.84 1.57 -3.60
CA TYR A 74 2.82 0.34 -4.37
C TYR A 74 2.71 -0.85 -3.43
N TRP A 75 2.18 -1.98 -3.93
CA TRP A 75 2.02 -3.23 -3.20
C TRP A 75 1.36 -3.11 -1.82
N SER A 76 0.48 -2.11 -1.67
CA SER A 76 0.04 -1.63 -0.37
C SER A 76 -1.22 -2.33 0.15
N THR A 77 -1.29 -2.54 1.47
CA THR A 77 -2.47 -3.05 2.18
C THR A 77 -3.21 -1.96 2.90
N LEU A 78 -4.53 -1.94 2.74
CA LEU A 78 -5.46 -1.21 3.60
C LEU A 78 -5.70 -1.98 4.91
N PHE A 79 -5.66 -1.29 6.04
CA PHE A 79 -6.12 -1.82 7.32
C PHE A 79 -6.71 -0.73 8.20
N THR A 80 -7.55 -1.12 9.15
CA THR A 80 -8.05 -0.22 10.20
C THR A 80 -7.29 -0.45 11.49
N HIS A 81 -6.94 0.62 12.19
CA HIS A 81 -6.33 0.55 13.51
C HIS A 81 -6.82 1.72 14.36
N GLN A 82 -7.31 1.42 15.57
CA GLN A 82 -7.85 2.42 16.51
C GLN A 82 -8.84 3.44 15.91
N GLY A 83 -9.68 3.00 14.97
CA GLY A 83 -10.68 3.87 14.31
C GLY A 83 -10.15 4.65 13.11
N ASP A 84 -8.84 4.68 12.90
CA ASP A 84 -8.19 5.24 11.71
C ASP A 84 -8.04 4.19 10.60
N VAL A 85 -7.79 4.65 9.38
CA VAL A 85 -7.49 3.81 8.23
C VAL A 85 -6.06 4.07 7.79
N TYR A 86 -5.32 3.01 7.57
CA TYR A 86 -3.93 3.05 7.15
C TYR A 86 -3.72 2.33 5.83
N LEU A 87 -2.69 2.76 5.11
CA LEU A 87 -2.17 2.12 3.90
C LEU A 87 -0.67 1.91 4.09
N ILE A 88 -0.23 0.66 4.11
CA ILE A 88 1.18 0.29 4.30
C ILE A 88 1.67 -0.57 3.14
N GLY A 89 2.85 -0.25 2.62
CA GLY A 89 3.47 -0.94 1.49
C GLY A 89 4.81 -0.32 1.15
N THR A 90 5.18 -0.36 -0.13
CA THR A 90 6.42 0.25 -0.62
C THR A 90 6.13 1.57 -1.33
N SER A 91 7.13 2.46 -1.40
CA SER A 91 6.99 3.73 -2.12
C SER A 91 6.86 3.54 -3.64
N GLN A 92 7.35 2.44 -4.20
CA GLN A 92 7.32 2.11 -5.62
C GLN A 92 7.63 0.61 -5.81
N GLN A 93 7.72 0.16 -7.06
CA GLN A 93 8.29 -1.14 -7.42
C GLN A 93 9.75 -1.18 -6.94
N TYR A 94 9.93 -1.82 -5.79
CA TYR A 94 11.12 -1.76 -4.94
C TYR A 94 11.43 -0.35 -4.42
N GLY A 95 11.33 -0.16 -3.11
CA GLY A 95 11.60 1.14 -2.51
C GLY A 95 11.49 1.12 -1.01
N SER A 96 11.28 2.28 -0.41
CA SER A 96 11.11 2.44 1.03
C SER A 96 9.84 1.77 1.53
N ILE A 97 9.86 1.21 2.75
CA ILE A 97 8.64 0.85 3.47
C ILE A 97 8.00 2.14 3.98
N VAL A 98 6.76 2.38 3.56
CA VAL A 98 6.00 3.57 3.95
C VAL A 98 4.63 3.18 4.48
N THR A 99 4.15 3.95 5.44
CA THR A 99 2.78 3.88 5.94
C THR A 99 2.13 5.26 5.85
N ARG A 100 0.83 5.25 5.61
CA ARG A 100 0.03 6.44 5.39
C ARG A 100 -1.22 6.32 6.22
N ARG A 101 -1.63 7.40 6.86
CA ARG A 101 -2.92 7.50 7.52
C ARG A 101 -3.88 8.25 6.61
N ARG A 102 -5.10 7.74 6.50
CA ARG A 102 -6.22 8.43 5.86
C ARG A 102 -6.52 9.74 6.59
N SER A 103 -6.82 10.77 5.83
CA SER A 103 -7.44 12.01 6.31
C SER A 103 -8.75 12.28 5.56
N ASP A 104 -9.57 13.18 6.12
CA ASP A 104 -10.78 13.74 5.49
C ASP A 104 -11.67 12.70 4.79
N GLY A 105 -12.16 11.67 5.50
CA GLY A 105 -13.15 10.77 4.90
C GLY A 105 -12.64 9.88 3.75
N GLY A 106 -11.33 9.82 3.48
CA GLY A 106 -10.74 8.91 2.47
C GLY A 106 -10.29 9.61 1.20
N TYR A 107 -10.52 10.92 1.11
CA TYR A 107 -10.15 11.73 -0.03
C TYR A 107 -8.65 12.08 -0.04
N THR A 108 -8.05 12.20 1.14
CA THR A 108 -6.64 12.58 1.32
C THR A 108 -5.91 11.55 2.20
N TRP A 109 -4.59 11.52 2.07
CA TRP A 109 -3.69 10.60 2.76
C TRP A 109 -2.42 11.36 3.18
N SER A 110 -1.85 11.00 4.33
CA SER A 110 -0.57 11.56 4.77
C SER A 110 0.55 11.27 3.77
N HIS A 111 1.53 12.17 3.71
CA HIS A 111 2.72 12.04 2.87
C HIS A 111 3.93 11.64 3.75
N PRO A 112 4.70 10.60 3.41
CA PRO A 112 5.74 10.02 4.25
C PRO A 112 7.06 10.68 3.86
N SER A 113 7.21 11.94 4.25
CA SER A 113 8.38 12.76 3.90
C SER A 113 9.63 12.41 4.71
N ASP A 114 9.44 11.92 5.94
CA ASP A 114 10.50 11.62 6.89
C ASP A 114 10.05 10.54 7.90
N ASP A 115 10.99 10.17 8.77
CA ASP A 115 10.84 9.18 9.85
C ASP A 115 9.76 9.53 10.89
N ARG A 116 9.17 10.72 10.83
CA ARG A 116 8.10 11.17 11.72
C ARG A 116 6.75 11.31 11.02
N SER A 117 6.70 11.04 9.72
CA SER A 117 5.51 11.25 8.88
C SER A 117 5.12 10.02 8.04
N GLY A 118 5.72 8.86 8.32
CA GLY A 118 5.33 7.57 7.75
C GLY A 118 6.38 6.92 6.84
N LEU A 119 7.58 7.47 6.73
CA LEU A 119 8.72 6.76 6.13
C LEU A 119 9.35 5.86 7.20
N LEU A 120 9.08 4.55 7.15
CA LEU A 120 9.50 3.62 8.21
C LEU A 120 10.91 3.08 7.98
N PHE A 121 11.19 2.66 6.75
CA PHE A 121 12.50 2.13 6.36
C PHE A 121 12.88 2.69 5.00
N GLN A 122 13.93 3.51 4.96
CA GLN A 122 14.40 4.15 3.74
C GLN A 122 15.07 3.12 2.80
N GLY A 123 14.60 3.04 1.56
CA GLY A 123 15.25 2.32 0.48
C GLY A 123 16.40 3.11 -0.14
N GLY A 124 17.32 2.42 -0.79
CA GLY A 124 18.39 3.00 -1.59
C GLY A 124 17.89 3.54 -2.94
N PRO A 125 18.76 4.25 -3.68
CA PRO A 125 18.40 4.78 -4.99
C PRO A 125 18.19 3.66 -6.01
N PHE A 126 17.10 3.73 -6.77
CA PHE A 126 16.72 2.71 -7.75
C PHE A 126 16.82 1.29 -7.16
N HIS A 127 17.59 0.39 -7.77
CA HIS A 127 17.79 -0.99 -7.31
C HIS A 127 19.04 -1.20 -6.44
N GLN A 128 19.66 -0.14 -5.92
CA GLN A 128 20.76 -0.27 -4.97
C GLN A 128 20.21 -0.67 -3.60
N PRO A 129 20.62 -1.82 -3.03
CA PRO A 129 20.14 -2.24 -1.71
C PRO A 129 20.48 -1.22 -0.61
N LEU A 130 19.67 -1.08 0.43
CA LEU A 130 18.47 -1.88 0.72
C LEU A 130 17.27 -1.44 -0.12
N ASN A 131 16.41 -2.37 -0.51
CA ASN A 131 15.14 -2.07 -1.15
C ASN A 131 14.11 -3.08 -0.69
N TYR A 132 12.86 -2.67 -0.56
CA TYR A 132 11.85 -3.55 0.00
C TYR A 132 10.81 -3.96 -1.04
N HIS A 133 10.33 -5.18 -0.90
CA HIS A 133 9.23 -5.75 -1.64
C HIS A 133 8.16 -6.25 -0.66
N CYS A 134 6.90 -6.19 -1.09
CA CYS A 134 5.82 -6.92 -0.48
C CYS A 134 4.71 -7.12 -1.50
N VAL A 135 3.62 -7.74 -1.06
CA VAL A 135 2.31 -7.66 -1.69
C VAL A 135 1.27 -7.43 -0.58
N PRO A 136 0.00 -7.15 -0.92
CA PRO A 136 -1.02 -7.01 0.09
C PRO A 136 -1.20 -8.30 0.90
N THR A 137 -0.77 -8.27 2.15
CA THR A 137 -0.95 -9.33 3.15
C THR A 137 -1.73 -8.79 4.35
N PRO A 138 -2.24 -9.61 5.27
CA PRO A 138 -2.91 -9.10 6.48
C PRO A 138 -1.93 -8.38 7.43
N ILE A 139 -2.46 -7.47 8.25
CA ILE A 139 -1.79 -7.00 9.48
C ILE A 139 -2.28 -7.88 10.63
N LEU A 140 -1.34 -8.51 11.35
CA LEU A 140 -1.67 -9.32 12.52
C LEU A 140 -1.49 -8.47 13.78
N GLU A 141 -2.52 -8.37 14.60
CA GLU A 141 -2.39 -7.87 15.97
C GLU A 141 -2.31 -9.03 16.95
N LYS A 142 -1.27 -9.06 17.78
CA LYS A 142 -1.12 -10.04 18.86
C LYS A 142 -0.25 -9.47 19.98
N ASP A 143 -0.66 -9.72 21.22
CA ASP A 143 0.09 -9.34 22.43
C ASP A 143 0.50 -7.85 22.41
N SER A 144 -0.46 -6.97 22.12
CA SER A 144 -0.28 -5.51 22.01
C SER A 144 0.75 -5.07 20.96
N ARG A 145 0.96 -5.86 19.90
CA ARG A 145 1.84 -5.53 18.79
C ARG A 145 1.19 -5.81 17.45
N LEU A 146 1.46 -4.94 16.49
CA LEU A 146 1.12 -5.14 15.08
C LEU A 146 2.30 -5.78 14.36
N TYR A 147 2.05 -6.72 13.46
CA TYR A 147 3.06 -7.41 12.67
C TYR A 147 2.72 -7.36 11.19
N ARG A 148 3.75 -7.13 10.36
CA ARG A 148 3.64 -7.13 8.91
C ARG A 148 4.88 -7.74 8.25
N ALA A 149 4.65 -8.70 7.36
CA ALA A 149 5.70 -9.30 6.54
C ALA A 149 6.07 -8.42 5.33
N PHE A 150 7.36 -8.38 5.04
CA PHE A 150 8.00 -7.76 3.88
C PHE A 150 9.16 -8.66 3.41
N GLU A 151 9.79 -8.28 2.31
CA GLU A 151 11.05 -8.85 1.85
C GLU A 151 12.07 -7.72 1.64
N ASP A 152 13.30 -7.91 2.10
CA ASP A 152 14.45 -7.11 1.67
C ASP A 152 15.02 -7.69 0.37
N CYS A 153 15.38 -6.81 -0.55
CA CYS A 153 15.86 -7.12 -1.89
C CYS A 153 17.34 -6.76 -1.98
N ALA A 154 18.20 -7.66 -1.49
CA ALA A 154 19.65 -7.49 -1.45
C ALA A 154 20.36 -8.74 -2.01
N PRO A 155 20.77 -8.75 -3.30
CA PRO A 155 20.61 -7.70 -4.31
C PRO A 155 19.16 -7.58 -4.81
N CYS A 156 18.79 -6.44 -5.41
CA CYS A 156 17.42 -6.26 -5.93
C CYS A 156 17.21 -6.98 -7.28
N ILE A 157 17.17 -8.31 -7.23
CA ILE A 157 17.01 -9.21 -8.38
C ILE A 157 15.82 -10.13 -8.11
N TRP A 158 14.84 -10.09 -9.02
CA TRP A 158 13.62 -10.89 -8.93
C TRP A 158 13.91 -12.37 -8.70
N GLY A 159 13.25 -12.94 -7.69
CA GLY A 159 13.28 -14.37 -7.39
C GLY A 159 14.58 -14.90 -6.78
N THR A 160 15.61 -14.07 -6.57
CA THR A 160 16.91 -14.56 -6.04
C THR A 160 17.48 -13.73 -4.90
N GLY A 161 17.19 -12.43 -4.82
CA GLY A 161 17.70 -11.57 -3.75
C GLY A 161 16.70 -11.23 -2.65
N PHE A 162 15.58 -11.95 -2.59
CA PHE A 162 14.45 -11.65 -1.72
C PHE A 162 14.64 -12.38 -0.39
N GLN A 163 14.68 -11.62 0.69
CA GLN A 163 14.92 -12.12 2.05
C GLN A 163 13.73 -11.74 2.93
N SER A 164 12.99 -12.73 3.42
CA SER A 164 11.80 -12.49 4.23
C SER A 164 12.15 -11.79 5.54
N LEU A 165 11.35 -10.79 5.90
CA LEU A 165 11.44 -10.07 7.18
C LEU A 165 10.05 -9.74 7.72
N ILE A 166 10.00 -9.41 9.01
CA ILE A 166 8.79 -8.93 9.68
C ILE A 166 9.13 -7.59 10.32
N ILE A 167 8.30 -6.58 10.07
CA ILE A 167 8.29 -5.35 10.86
C ILE A 167 7.18 -5.43 11.90
N SER A 168 7.37 -4.73 13.01
CA SER A 168 6.35 -4.66 14.05
C SER A 168 6.42 -3.33 14.79
N ALA A 169 5.26 -2.89 15.30
CA ALA A 169 5.12 -1.70 16.13
C ALA A 169 4.24 -2.03 17.34
N ASP A 170 4.41 -1.27 18.43
CA ASP A 170 3.45 -1.35 19.54
C ASP A 170 2.05 -0.93 19.06
N SER A 171 1.00 -1.67 19.46
CA SER A 171 -0.36 -1.39 18.98
C SER A 171 -0.95 -0.10 19.55
N SER A 172 -0.30 0.52 20.55
CA SER A 172 -0.64 1.84 21.08
C SER A 172 0.17 2.99 20.49
N ALA A 173 1.19 2.70 19.68
CA ALA A 173 2.09 3.72 19.16
C ALA A 173 1.50 4.48 17.96
N ASP A 174 2.06 5.66 17.69
CA ASP A 174 1.77 6.40 16.45
C ASP A 174 2.47 5.69 15.28
N LEU A 175 1.67 5.03 14.45
CA LEU A 175 2.18 4.26 13.31
C LEU A 175 2.85 5.14 12.24
N LEU A 176 2.72 6.47 12.28
CA LEU A 176 3.46 7.36 11.39
C LEU A 176 4.91 7.63 11.85
N GLN A 177 5.26 7.26 13.08
CA GLN A 177 6.63 7.38 13.60
C GLN A 177 7.40 6.09 13.34
N ALA A 178 8.57 6.19 12.70
CA ALA A 178 9.44 5.04 12.43
C ALA A 178 10.08 4.44 13.69
N SER A 179 10.08 5.19 14.81
CA SER A 179 10.63 4.76 16.10
C SER A 179 9.66 3.95 16.97
N SER A 180 8.41 3.78 16.51
CA SER A 180 7.32 3.06 17.18
C SER A 180 7.46 1.54 17.22
#